data_AF-A0A1A7YRH7-F1
#
_entry.id   AF-A0A1A7YRH7-F1
#
_cell.length_a   1.000
_cell.length_b   1.000
_cell.length_c   1.000
_cell.angle_alpha   90.00
_cell.angle_beta   90.00
_cell.angle_gamma   90.00
#
_symmetry.space_group_name_H-M   'P 1'
#
loop_
_entity.id
_entity.type
_entity.pdbx_description
1 polymer ?
#
loop_
_entity_poly.entity_id
_entity_poly.type
_entity_poly.pdbx_seq_one_letter_code
_entity_poly.pdbx_strand_id
1 'polypeptide(L)'
;LRLPIKCPNCRSVVELPPTGVDALPTNVSLRAIIEKYQMDNEPRPPSCQEHHRHPLNMYCIQDRQLICGLCLTVGQHQGHPIDDLQAAFIREKQTPSLLLARLSEQRWAQVCELAEQLDQDKARCEALVRQDRQEVDQFFHLLEGILARKKHAYLEALDKAAAEVSLAYDPLIHRVKELQEEQLDLVSLGSSVEDEDSPLVFLEQVHSFRERGD
;
A
#
# COMPACT_ATOMS: atom_id res chain seq x y z
N LEU A 1 -14.69 92.67 22.74
CA LEU A 1 -14.44 92.53 24.20
C LEU A 1 -14.24 91.05 24.48
N ARG A 2 -13.06 90.62 24.90
CA ARG A 2 -12.81 89.21 25.24
C ARG A 2 -13.27 88.98 26.68
N LEU A 3 -14.05 87.93 26.91
CA LEU A 3 -14.64 87.64 28.21
C LEU A 3 -13.55 87.12 29.16
N PRO A 4 -13.36 87.73 30.34
CA PRO A 4 -12.38 87.24 31.28
C PRO A 4 -12.83 85.92 31.92
N ILE A 5 -11.89 85.01 32.15
CA ILE A 5 -12.17 83.70 32.75
C ILE A 5 -11.98 83.79 34.26
N LYS A 6 -12.94 83.27 35.02
CA LYS A 6 -12.80 83.06 36.47
C LYS A 6 -12.20 81.68 36.73
N CYS A 7 -11.10 81.64 37.47
CA CYS A 7 -10.54 80.38 37.95
C CYS A 7 -11.56 79.70 38.87
N PRO A 8 -11.98 78.46 38.61
CA PRO A 8 -12.98 77.77 39.44
C PRO A 8 -12.47 77.48 40.87
N ASN A 9 -11.15 77.49 41.08
CA ASN A 9 -10.55 77.17 42.37
C ASN A 9 -10.36 78.42 43.26
N CYS A 10 -9.62 79.42 42.79
CA CYS A 10 -9.34 80.63 43.57
C CYS A 10 -10.26 81.82 43.24
N ARG A 11 -11.18 81.65 42.27
CA ARG A 11 -12.16 82.67 41.81
C ARG A 11 -11.54 83.95 41.25
N SER A 12 -10.21 84.00 41.08
CA SER A 12 -9.53 85.12 40.44
C SER A 12 -9.94 85.23 38.97
N VAL A 13 -10.07 86.48 38.52
CA VAL A 13 -10.45 86.82 37.15
C VAL A 13 -9.17 87.03 36.36
N VAL A 14 -9.01 86.30 35.25
CA VAL A 14 -7.85 86.36 34.36
C VAL A 14 -8.30 86.78 32.98
N GLU A 15 -7.66 87.82 32.44
CA GLU A 15 -7.86 88.27 31.06
C GLU A 15 -7.14 87.33 30.09
N LEU A 16 -7.83 86.91 29.03
CA LEU A 16 -7.27 85.99 28.04
C LEU A 16 -6.35 86.73 27.05
N PRO A 17 -5.17 86.17 26.73
CA PRO A 17 -4.28 86.68 25.69
C PRO A 17 -4.92 86.73 24.28
N PRO A 18 -4.32 87.43 23.29
CA PRO A 18 -4.84 87.55 21.92
C PRO A 18 -5.01 86.21 21.17
N THR A 19 -4.37 85.15 21.64
CA THR A 19 -4.53 83.77 21.15
C THR A 19 -5.50 82.91 21.97
N GLY A 20 -6.23 83.49 22.93
CA GLY A 20 -7.27 82.79 23.67
C GLY A 20 -6.72 81.85 24.74
N VAL A 21 -7.45 80.76 25.02
CA VAL A 21 -7.08 79.77 26.06
C VAL A 21 -5.80 79.00 25.73
N ASP A 22 -5.41 78.94 24.46
CA ASP A 22 -4.23 78.21 23.99
C ASP A 22 -2.90 78.86 24.43
N ALA A 23 -2.94 80.12 24.86
CA ALA A 23 -1.80 80.82 25.44
C ALA A 23 -1.67 80.66 26.97
N LEU A 24 -2.61 79.96 27.61
CA LEU A 24 -2.50 79.68 29.04
C LEU A 24 -1.40 78.64 29.29
N PRO A 25 -0.60 78.79 30.36
CA PRO A 25 0.44 77.82 30.69
C PRO A 25 -0.15 76.43 30.87
N THR A 26 0.25 75.49 30.01
CA THR A 26 -0.15 74.09 30.14
C THR A 26 0.56 73.48 31.34
N ASN A 27 -0.13 72.65 32.10
CA ASN A 27 0.51 71.90 33.17
C ASN A 27 1.42 70.82 32.55
N VAL A 28 2.73 71.11 32.52
CA VAL A 28 3.75 70.23 31.93
C VAL A 28 3.79 68.87 32.60
N SER A 29 3.51 68.78 33.90
CA SER A 29 3.48 67.52 34.65
C SER A 29 2.30 66.65 34.22
N LEU A 30 1.11 67.22 34.04
CA LEU A 30 -0.06 66.49 33.54
C LEU A 30 0.13 66.07 32.08
N ARG A 31 0.74 66.92 31.24
CA ARG A 31 1.07 66.55 29.86
C ARG A 31 2.02 65.34 29.82
N ALA A 32 3.06 65.34 30.66
CA ALA A 32 3.98 64.20 30.77
C ALA A 32 3.30 62.91 31.28
N ILE A 33 2.32 63.02 32.19
CA ILE A 33 1.53 61.87 32.65
C ILE A 33 0.67 61.31 31.51
N ILE A 34 0.01 62.18 30.72
CA ILE A 34 -0.80 61.77 29.57
C ILE A 34 0.06 61.10 28.50
N GLU A 35 1.20 61.70 28.15
CA GLU A 35 2.16 61.14 27.19
C GLU A 35 2.65 59.75 27.62
N LYS A 36 2.99 59.57 28.91
CA LYS A 36 3.38 58.27 29.46
C LYS A 36 2.25 57.23 29.36
N TYR A 37 1.01 57.63 29.69
CA TYR A 37 -0.13 56.72 29.62
C TYR A 37 -0.44 56.29 28.18
N GLN A 38 -0.25 57.18 27.21
CA GLN A 38 -0.39 56.86 25.78
C GLN A 38 0.71 55.88 25.32
N MET A 39 1.96 56.09 25.74
CA MET A 39 3.06 55.16 25.45
C MET A 39 2.87 53.78 26.09
N ASP A 40 2.30 53.70 27.29
CA ASP A 40 2.04 52.44 28.00
C ASP A 40 0.87 51.62 27.40
N ASN A 41 0.01 52.23 26.57
CA ASN A 41 -1.12 51.56 25.89
C ASN A 41 -0.75 50.99 24.51
N GLU A 42 0.43 51.30 23.97
CA GLU A 42 0.94 50.66 22.76
C GLU A 42 1.33 49.20 23.07
N PRO A 43 1.00 48.22 22.21
CA PRO A 43 1.40 46.84 22.40
C PRO A 43 2.93 46.76 22.51
N ARG A 44 3.42 46.35 23.70
CA ARG A 44 4.86 46.29 23.96
C ARG A 44 5.53 45.35 22.95
N PRO A 45 6.65 45.78 22.34
CA PRO A 45 7.38 44.92 21.42
C PRO A 45 7.81 43.63 22.14
N PRO A 46 7.77 42.48 21.45
CA PRO A 46 8.18 41.21 22.02
C PRO A 46 9.61 41.31 22.54
N SER A 47 9.88 40.73 23.71
CA SER A 47 11.22 40.75 24.30
C SER A 47 12.10 39.64 23.70
N CYS A 48 13.40 39.90 23.64
CA CYS A 48 14.36 38.91 23.16
C CYS A 48 14.38 37.68 24.08
N GLN A 49 14.51 36.49 23.49
CA GLN A 49 14.57 35.24 24.24
C GLN A 49 15.88 35.09 25.03
N GLU A 50 16.99 35.62 24.52
CA GLU A 50 18.28 35.60 25.23
C GLU A 50 18.43 36.80 26.18
N HIS A 51 17.85 37.95 25.81
CA HIS A 51 17.96 39.21 26.53
C HIS A 51 16.57 39.71 26.95
N HIS A 52 15.95 39.04 27.94
CA HIS A 52 14.55 39.26 28.33
C HIS A 52 14.15 40.69 28.70
N ARG A 53 15.10 41.57 29.02
CA ARG A 53 14.84 42.99 29.31
C ARG A 53 14.97 43.91 28.10
N HIS A 54 15.35 43.37 26.94
CA HIS A 54 15.57 44.11 25.72
C HIS A 54 14.50 43.78 24.68
N PRO A 55 13.85 44.81 24.10
CA PRO A 55 12.84 44.60 23.08
C PRO A 55 13.48 44.15 21.76
N LEU A 56 12.75 43.33 21.00
CA LEU A 56 13.05 43.04 19.60
C LEU A 56 12.61 44.24 18.76
N ASN A 57 13.57 44.95 18.18
CA ASN A 57 13.33 46.21 17.49
C ASN A 57 14.15 46.39 16.20
N MET A 58 14.94 45.40 15.82
CA MET A 58 15.78 45.41 14.63
C MET A 58 15.60 44.10 13.85
N TYR A 59 15.83 44.13 12.54
CA TYR A 59 15.75 42.94 11.70
C TYR A 59 17.12 42.60 11.12
N CYS A 60 17.66 41.44 11.48
CA CYS A 60 18.90 40.94 10.90
C CYS A 60 18.61 40.38 9.50
N ILE A 61 19.20 40.96 8.46
CA ILE A 61 18.95 40.56 7.06
C ILE A 61 19.52 39.18 6.77
N GLN A 62 20.72 38.92 7.29
CA GLN A 62 21.44 37.68 7.03
C GLN A 62 20.70 36.47 7.60
N ASP A 63 20.27 36.56 8.86
CA ASP A 63 19.59 35.47 9.57
C ASP A 63 18.07 35.50 9.43
N ARG A 64 17.52 36.56 8.84
CA ARG A 64 16.09 36.80 8.63
C ARG A 64 15.27 36.76 9.93
N GLN A 65 15.78 37.40 10.98
CA GLN A 65 15.23 37.32 12.33
C GLN A 65 15.09 38.69 12.98
N LEU A 66 14.08 38.82 13.85
CA LEU A 66 13.96 39.96 14.76
C LEU A 66 15.00 39.80 15.88
N ILE A 67 15.79 40.85 16.11
CA ILE A 67 16.87 40.88 17.10
C ILE A 67 16.76 42.12 18.00
N CYS A 68 17.46 42.09 19.13
CA CYS A 68 17.62 43.25 20.03
C CYS A 68 19.02 43.87 19.92
N GLY A 69 19.22 45.04 20.54
CA GLY A 69 20.51 45.76 20.54
C GLY A 69 21.70 44.94 21.06
N LEU A 70 21.49 44.08 22.05
CA LEU A 70 22.56 43.24 22.61
C LEU A 70 22.95 42.10 21.65
N CYS A 71 21.96 41.46 21.02
CA CYS A 71 22.20 40.44 19.99
C CYS A 71 23.09 40.96 18.85
N LEU A 72 22.96 42.23 18.48
CA LEU A 72 23.79 42.88 17.48
C LEU A 72 25.19 43.24 18.00
N THR A 73 25.29 43.85 19.18
CA THR A 73 26.53 44.52 19.60
C THR A 73 27.53 43.56 20.24
N VAL A 74 27.03 42.56 20.97
CA VAL A 74 27.85 41.59 21.73
C VAL A 74 27.39 40.14 21.51
N GLY A 75 26.28 39.93 20.81
CA GLY A 75 25.70 38.62 20.55
C GLY A 75 26.08 38.05 19.19
N GLN A 76 25.32 37.04 18.77
CA GLN A 76 25.61 36.21 17.58
C GLN A 76 25.44 36.95 16.24
N HIS A 77 24.83 38.13 16.24
CA HIS A 77 24.56 38.92 15.03
C HIS A 77 25.57 40.06 14.84
N GLN A 78 26.72 40.00 15.52
CA GLN A 78 27.76 41.02 15.42
C GLN A 78 28.32 41.10 14.00
N GLY A 79 28.24 42.30 13.41
CA GLY A 79 28.69 42.56 12.05
C GLY A 79 27.73 42.10 10.95
N HIS A 80 26.56 41.53 11.30
CA HIS A 80 25.53 41.22 10.32
C HIS A 80 24.82 42.50 9.85
N PRO A 81 24.39 42.57 8.58
CA PRO A 81 23.65 43.71 8.07
C PRO A 81 22.21 43.70 8.63
N ILE A 82 21.72 44.90 8.97
CA ILE A 82 20.43 45.11 9.66
C ILE A 82 19.59 46.09 8.86
N ASP A 83 18.28 45.89 8.93
CA ASP A 83 17.30 46.90 8.55
C ASP A 83 16.37 47.28 9.69
N ASP A 84 15.75 48.45 9.54
CA ASP A 84 14.59 48.80 10.35
C ASP A 84 13.40 47.87 10.00
N LEU A 85 12.50 47.75 10.97
CA LEU A 85 11.37 46.83 10.88
C LEU A 85 10.44 47.14 9.71
N GLN A 86 10.28 48.42 9.35
CA GLN A 86 9.36 48.83 8.30
C GLN A 86 9.92 48.47 6.91
N ALA A 87 11.21 48.73 6.69
CA ALA A 87 11.89 48.30 5.46
C ALA A 87 11.91 46.78 5.32
N ALA A 88 12.21 46.05 6.39
CA ALA A 88 12.17 44.59 6.42
C ALA A 88 10.77 44.04 6.11
N PHE A 89 9.73 44.62 6.73
CA PHE A 89 8.34 44.25 6.48
C PHE A 89 7.95 44.43 5.01
N ILE A 90 8.24 45.60 4.41
CA ILE A 90 7.87 45.86 3.01
C ILE A 90 8.50 44.82 2.07
N ARG A 91 9.77 44.47 2.29
CA ARG A 91 10.47 43.49 1.45
C ARG A 91 9.95 42.07 1.66
N GLU A 92 9.78 41.63 2.90
CA GLU A 92 9.38 40.25 3.19
C GLU A 92 7.87 39.99 2.99
N LYS A 93 7.04 41.03 2.95
CA LYS A 93 5.58 40.91 2.76
C LYS A 93 5.21 40.19 1.46
N GLN A 94 6.04 40.27 0.42
CA GLN A 94 5.79 39.63 -0.88
C GLN A 94 6.29 38.16 -0.94
N THR A 95 7.16 37.76 0.00
CA THR A 95 7.77 36.43 0.03
C THR A 95 6.73 35.31 0.14
N PRO A 96 5.73 35.36 1.05
CA PRO A 96 4.73 34.30 1.18
C PRO A 96 3.91 34.10 -0.10
N SER A 97 3.48 35.17 -0.77
CA SER A 97 2.71 35.07 -2.01
C SER A 97 3.51 34.40 -3.14
N LEU A 98 4.80 34.73 -3.27
CA LEU A 98 5.67 34.10 -4.26
C LEU A 98 5.90 32.61 -3.97
N LEU A 99 6.15 32.29 -2.70
CA LEU A 99 6.35 30.90 -2.28
C LEU A 99 5.07 30.07 -2.49
N LEU A 100 3.91 30.62 -2.14
CA LEU A 100 2.63 29.96 -2.34
C LEU A 100 2.38 29.70 -3.82
N ALA A 101 2.56 30.69 -4.70
CA ALA A 101 2.38 30.50 -6.14
C ALA A 101 3.28 29.36 -6.69
N ARG A 102 4.56 29.34 -6.31
CA ARG A 102 5.49 28.28 -6.72
C ARG A 102 5.09 26.89 -6.20
N LEU A 103 4.56 26.82 -4.97
CA LEU A 103 4.12 25.56 -4.37
C LEU A 103 2.81 25.07 -5.00
N SER A 104 1.84 25.96 -5.20
CA SER A 104 0.48 25.61 -5.67
C SER A 104 0.41 25.32 -7.16
N GLU A 105 1.22 25.98 -7.98
CA GLU A 105 1.13 25.84 -9.44
C GLU A 105 2.17 24.86 -9.95
N GLN A 106 3.45 25.10 -9.63
CA GLN A 106 4.53 24.36 -10.26
C GLN A 106 4.80 23.02 -9.56
N ARG A 107 4.96 23.02 -8.23
CA ARG A 107 5.28 21.78 -7.51
C ARG A 107 4.08 20.85 -7.41
N TRP A 108 2.88 21.39 -7.16
CA TRP A 108 1.67 20.59 -7.07
C TRP A 108 1.38 19.83 -8.36
N ALA A 109 1.43 20.51 -9.51
CA ALA A 109 1.20 19.87 -10.81
C ALA A 109 2.19 18.72 -11.08
N GLN A 110 3.48 18.93 -10.80
CA GLN A 110 4.52 17.89 -10.95
C GLN A 110 4.27 16.68 -10.04
N VAL A 111 3.86 16.91 -8.79
CA VAL A 111 3.57 15.83 -7.85
C VAL A 111 2.33 15.05 -8.29
N CYS A 112 1.28 15.73 -8.76
CA CYS A 112 0.09 15.07 -9.29
C CYS A 112 0.42 14.24 -10.54
N GLU A 113 1.18 14.80 -11.49
CA GLU A 113 1.59 14.09 -12.70
C GLU A 113 2.42 12.84 -12.36
N LEU A 114 3.38 12.96 -11.44
CA LEU A 114 4.17 11.82 -11.00
C LEU A 114 3.31 10.74 -10.31
N ALA A 115 2.34 11.15 -9.50
CA ALA A 115 1.42 10.21 -8.85
C ALA A 115 0.57 9.46 -9.88
N GLU A 116 0.01 10.16 -10.87
CA GLU A 116 -0.75 9.55 -11.96
C GLU A 116 0.11 8.60 -12.80
N GLN A 117 1.36 8.97 -13.11
CA GLN A 117 2.31 8.10 -13.82
C GLN A 117 2.61 6.82 -13.02
N LEU A 118 2.86 6.94 -11.72
CA LEU A 118 3.11 5.78 -10.86
C LEU A 118 1.89 4.84 -10.77
N ASP A 119 0.69 5.39 -10.69
CA ASP A 119 -0.55 4.60 -10.70
C ASP A 119 -0.75 3.86 -12.03
N GLN A 120 -0.49 4.53 -13.16
CA GLN A 120 -0.55 3.92 -14.49
C GLN A 120 0.51 2.83 -14.67
N ASP A 121 1.75 3.09 -14.26
CA ASP A 121 2.85 2.14 -14.34
C ASP A 121 2.59 0.91 -13.47
N LYS A 122 2.08 1.10 -12.25
CA LYS A 122 1.64 0.00 -11.39
C LYS A 122 0.56 -0.84 -12.06
N ALA A 123 -0.50 -0.21 -12.58
CA ALA A 123 -1.59 -0.91 -13.24
C ALA A 123 -1.11 -1.71 -14.47
N ARG A 124 -0.18 -1.14 -15.25
CA ARG A 124 0.45 -1.82 -16.39
C ARG A 124 1.25 -3.05 -15.95
N CYS A 125 2.10 -2.91 -14.94
CA CYS A 125 2.87 -4.02 -14.40
C CYS A 125 1.97 -5.13 -13.84
N GLU A 126 0.93 -4.79 -13.10
CA GLU A 126 -0.04 -5.76 -12.58
C GLU A 126 -0.80 -6.49 -13.70
N ALA A 127 -1.12 -5.79 -14.79
CA ALA A 127 -1.76 -6.40 -15.96
C ALA A 127 -0.83 -7.41 -16.66
N LEU A 128 0.45 -7.06 -16.85
CA LEU A 128 1.45 -7.96 -17.44
C LEU A 128 1.64 -9.22 -16.58
N VAL A 129 1.83 -9.07 -15.27
CA VAL A 129 1.98 -10.21 -14.36
C VAL A 129 0.73 -11.11 -14.38
N ARG A 130 -0.46 -10.51 -14.47
CA ARG A 130 -1.72 -11.27 -14.58
C ARG A 130 -1.81 -12.03 -15.89
N GLN A 131 -1.38 -11.43 -17.00
CA GLN A 131 -1.32 -12.08 -18.30
C GLN A 131 -0.32 -13.25 -18.28
N ASP A 132 0.92 -13.03 -17.83
CA ASP A 132 1.94 -14.07 -17.75
C ASP A 132 1.45 -15.25 -16.90
N ARG A 133 0.78 -14.97 -15.78
CA ARG A 133 0.16 -16.01 -14.95
C ARG A 133 -0.88 -16.83 -15.74
N GLN A 134 -1.75 -16.17 -16.50
CA GLN A 134 -2.75 -16.86 -17.33
C GLN A 134 -2.11 -17.70 -18.43
N GLU A 135 -1.04 -17.21 -19.06
CA GLU A 135 -0.31 -17.97 -20.07
C GLU A 135 0.35 -19.23 -19.49
N VAL A 136 0.96 -19.11 -18.30
CA VAL A 136 1.51 -20.26 -17.56
C VAL A 136 0.41 -21.27 -17.22
N ASP A 137 -0.71 -20.82 -16.63
CA ASP A 137 -1.82 -21.70 -16.27
C ASP A 137 -2.39 -22.43 -17.52
N GLN A 138 -2.56 -21.73 -18.64
CA GLN A 138 -3.03 -22.31 -19.90
C GLN A 138 -2.05 -23.35 -20.47
N PHE A 139 -0.74 -23.07 -20.42
CA PHE A 139 0.29 -24.01 -20.86
C PHE A 139 0.24 -25.32 -20.08
N PHE A 140 0.13 -25.24 -18.75
CA PHE A 140 0.05 -26.43 -17.91
C PHE A 140 -1.25 -27.20 -18.10
N HIS A 141 -2.39 -26.53 -18.25
CA HIS A 141 -3.64 -27.22 -18.59
C HIS A 141 -3.59 -27.95 -19.93
N LEU A 142 -2.93 -27.36 -20.94
CA LEU A 142 -2.71 -28.04 -22.21
C LEU A 142 -1.84 -29.30 -22.01
N LEU A 143 -0.77 -29.17 -21.24
CA LEU A 143 0.13 -30.29 -20.94
C LEU A 143 -0.58 -31.43 -20.19
N GLU A 144 -1.39 -31.10 -19.17
CA GLU A 144 -2.23 -32.05 -18.45
C GLU A 144 -3.18 -32.78 -19.41
N GLY A 145 -3.83 -32.06 -20.33
CA GLY A 145 -4.70 -32.63 -21.34
C GLY A 145 -3.97 -33.61 -22.27
N ILE A 146 -2.75 -33.27 -22.71
CA ILE A 146 -1.92 -34.15 -23.55
C ILE A 146 -1.51 -35.41 -22.77
N LEU A 147 -1.07 -35.26 -21.52
CA LEU A 147 -0.66 -36.37 -20.68
C LEU A 147 -1.83 -37.32 -20.38
N ALA A 148 -3.01 -36.77 -20.08
CA ALA A 148 -4.21 -37.57 -19.85
C ALA A 148 -4.60 -38.40 -21.08
N ARG A 149 -4.57 -37.79 -22.28
CA ARG A 149 -4.85 -38.50 -23.54
C ARG A 149 -3.83 -39.60 -23.82
N LYS A 150 -2.54 -39.32 -23.63
CA LYS A 150 -1.48 -40.32 -23.81
C LYS A 150 -1.63 -41.48 -22.83
N LYS A 151 -1.88 -41.19 -21.55
CA LYS A 151 -2.12 -42.22 -20.52
C LYS A 151 -3.29 -43.11 -20.92
N HIS A 152 -4.42 -42.52 -21.32
CA HIS A 152 -5.59 -43.27 -21.73
C HIS A 152 -5.32 -44.17 -22.94
N ALA A 153 -4.65 -43.65 -23.98
CA ALA A 153 -4.30 -44.44 -25.17
C ALA A 153 -3.40 -45.64 -24.85
N TYR A 154 -2.42 -45.49 -23.94
CA TYR A 154 -1.57 -46.61 -23.52
C TYR A 154 -2.33 -47.66 -22.72
N LEU A 155 -3.24 -47.24 -21.83
CA LEU A 155 -4.09 -48.16 -21.07
C LEU A 155 -5.02 -48.93 -22.01
N GLU A 156 -5.69 -48.27 -22.95
CA GLU A 156 -6.54 -48.94 -23.94
C GLU A 156 -5.76 -49.94 -24.79
N ALA A 157 -4.50 -49.63 -25.14
CA ALA A 157 -3.66 -50.56 -25.87
C ALA A 157 -3.33 -51.82 -25.05
N LEU A 158 -3.08 -51.67 -23.75
CA LEU A 158 -2.86 -52.78 -22.83
C LEU A 158 -4.13 -53.62 -22.63
N ASP A 159 -5.29 -52.97 -22.49
CA ASP A 159 -6.57 -53.66 -22.35
C ASP A 159 -6.90 -54.50 -23.60
N LYS A 160 -6.62 -53.95 -24.80
CA LYS A 160 -6.75 -54.70 -26.06
C LYS A 160 -5.82 -55.91 -26.11
N ALA A 161 -4.54 -55.73 -25.75
CA ALA A 161 -3.59 -56.84 -25.72
C ALA A 161 -4.00 -57.91 -24.70
N ALA A 162 -4.51 -57.51 -23.53
CA ALA A 162 -5.04 -58.44 -22.53
C ALA A 162 -6.25 -59.23 -23.06
N ALA A 163 -7.17 -58.55 -23.76
CA ALA A 163 -8.31 -59.20 -24.40
C ALA A 163 -7.89 -60.18 -25.51
N GLU A 164 -6.88 -59.85 -26.31
CA GLU A 164 -6.32 -60.77 -27.32
C GLU A 164 -5.71 -62.03 -26.67
N VAL A 165 -5.02 -61.87 -25.53
CA VAL A 165 -4.50 -63.00 -24.76
C VAL A 165 -5.64 -63.88 -24.26
N SER A 166 -6.66 -63.31 -23.62
CA SER A 166 -7.85 -64.07 -23.20
C SER A 166 -8.50 -64.80 -24.37
N LEU A 167 -8.72 -64.12 -25.49
CA LEU A 167 -9.33 -64.71 -26.69
C LEU A 167 -8.53 -65.91 -27.23
N ALA A 168 -7.20 -65.84 -27.17
CA ALA A 168 -6.33 -66.91 -27.64
C ALA A 168 -6.25 -68.09 -26.66
N TYR A 169 -6.20 -67.82 -25.35
CA TYR A 169 -5.94 -68.85 -24.34
C TYR A 169 -7.20 -69.46 -23.73
N ASP A 170 -8.31 -68.73 -23.58
CA ASP A 170 -9.54 -69.25 -22.97
C ASP A 170 -10.10 -70.48 -23.68
N PRO A 171 -10.14 -70.55 -25.04
CA PRO A 171 -10.59 -71.76 -25.73
C PRO A 171 -9.67 -72.95 -25.52
N LEU A 172 -8.35 -72.71 -25.45
CA LEU A 172 -7.37 -73.76 -25.18
C LEU A 172 -7.52 -74.30 -23.76
N ILE A 173 -7.70 -73.41 -22.78
CA ILE A 173 -7.98 -73.78 -21.40
C ILE A 173 -9.29 -74.58 -21.32
N HIS A 174 -10.34 -74.15 -22.03
CA HIS A 174 -11.61 -74.87 -22.08
C HIS A 174 -11.42 -76.28 -22.65
N ARG A 175 -10.72 -76.41 -23.79
CA ARG A 175 -10.48 -77.69 -24.43
C ARG A 175 -9.66 -78.64 -23.55
N VAL A 176 -8.65 -78.13 -22.85
CA VAL A 176 -7.86 -78.93 -21.92
C VAL A 176 -8.71 -79.39 -20.73
N LYS A 177 -9.63 -78.57 -20.23
CA LYS A 177 -10.56 -78.96 -19.15
C LYS A 177 -11.53 -80.06 -19.60
N GLU A 178 -12.11 -79.94 -20.81
CA GLU A 178 -12.96 -81.00 -21.38
C GLU A 178 -12.21 -82.33 -21.47
N LEU A 179 -10.96 -82.30 -21.98
CA LEU A 179 -10.13 -83.51 -22.06
C LEU A 179 -9.80 -84.08 -20.68
N GLN A 180 -9.62 -83.23 -19.67
CA GLN A 180 -9.42 -83.68 -18.29
C GLN A 180 -10.66 -84.41 -17.74
N GLU A 181 -11.85 -83.90 -18.01
CA GLU A 181 -13.12 -84.54 -17.63
C GLU A 181 -13.32 -85.87 -18.36
N GLU A 182 -13.10 -85.91 -19.68
CA GLU A 182 -13.16 -87.15 -20.47
C GLU A 182 -12.19 -88.22 -19.92
N GLN A 183 -10.96 -87.83 -19.54
CA GLN A 183 -9.98 -88.73 -18.95
C GLN A 183 -10.41 -89.24 -17.56
N LEU A 184 -10.99 -88.39 -16.73
CA LEU A 184 -11.53 -88.79 -15.42
C LEU A 184 -12.65 -89.82 -15.59
N ASP A 185 -13.56 -89.62 -16.55
CA ASP A 185 -14.64 -90.55 -16.86
C ASP A 185 -14.10 -91.91 -17.34
N LEU A 186 -13.06 -91.90 -18.19
CA LEU A 186 -12.39 -93.11 -18.64
C LEU A 186 -11.72 -93.86 -17.49
N VAL A 187 -10.99 -93.17 -16.62
CA VAL A 187 -10.34 -93.80 -15.44
C VAL A 187 -11.39 -94.40 -14.50
N SER A 188 -12.52 -93.72 -14.29
CA SER A 188 -13.62 -94.24 -13.49
C SER A 188 -14.25 -95.50 -14.11
N LEU A 189 -14.45 -95.52 -15.43
CA LEU A 189 -14.94 -96.70 -16.15
C LEU A 189 -13.94 -97.86 -16.08
N GLY A 190 -12.65 -97.59 -16.22
CA GLY A 190 -11.60 -98.59 -16.08
C GLY A 190 -11.57 -99.22 -14.68
N SER A 191 -11.76 -98.39 -13.64
CA SER A 191 -11.83 -98.85 -12.25
C SER A 191 -13.08 -99.72 -12.01
N SER A 192 -14.25 -99.32 -12.53
CA SER A 192 -15.46 -100.15 -12.41
C SER A 192 -15.31 -101.49 -13.12
N VAL A 193 -14.71 -101.50 -14.31
CA VAL A 193 -14.41 -102.71 -15.06
C VAL A 193 -13.49 -103.66 -14.29
N GLU A 194 -12.48 -103.14 -13.59
CA GLU A 194 -11.55 -103.93 -12.78
C GLU A 194 -12.25 -104.61 -11.59
N ASP A 195 -13.24 -103.94 -11.00
CA ASP A 195 -14.01 -104.41 -9.85
C ASP A 195 -15.22 -105.32 -10.21
N GLU A 196 -15.50 -105.59 -11.50
CA GLU A 196 -16.66 -106.41 -11.92
C GLU A 196 -16.42 -107.93 -11.79
N ASP A 197 -17.20 -108.60 -10.94
CA ASP A 197 -17.14 -110.05 -10.71
C ASP A 197 -17.90 -110.89 -11.76
N SER A 198 -18.78 -110.28 -12.58
CA SER A 198 -19.64 -110.97 -13.55
C SER A 198 -18.96 -111.11 -14.92
N PRO A 199 -18.67 -112.32 -15.43
CA PRO A 199 -17.93 -112.49 -16.68
C PRO A 199 -18.60 -111.87 -17.91
N LEU A 200 -19.93 -111.84 -17.95
CA LEU A 200 -20.70 -111.32 -19.09
C LEU A 200 -20.68 -109.79 -19.11
N VAL A 201 -20.91 -109.16 -17.96
CA VAL A 201 -20.89 -107.70 -17.78
C VAL A 201 -19.47 -107.16 -17.93
N PHE A 202 -18.47 -107.87 -17.39
CA PHE A 202 -17.06 -107.53 -17.56
C PHE A 202 -16.67 -107.48 -19.03
N LEU A 203 -16.99 -108.50 -19.83
CA LEU A 203 -16.64 -108.52 -21.25
C LEU A 203 -17.32 -107.36 -22.02
N GLU A 204 -18.60 -107.06 -21.74
CA GLU A 204 -19.30 -105.92 -22.34
C GLU A 204 -18.66 -104.57 -21.97
N GLN A 205 -18.36 -104.35 -20.68
CA GLN A 205 -17.76 -103.09 -20.21
C GLN A 205 -16.29 -102.95 -20.66
N VAL A 206 -15.49 -104.03 -20.70
CA VAL A 206 -14.11 -104.02 -21.24
C VAL A 206 -14.09 -103.65 -22.72
N HIS A 207 -15.04 -104.16 -23.51
CA HIS A 207 -15.18 -103.78 -24.91
C HIS A 207 -15.48 -102.29 -25.05
N SER A 208 -16.45 -101.77 -24.27
CA SER A 208 -16.76 -100.34 -24.25
C SER A 208 -15.59 -99.48 -23.77
N PHE A 209 -14.81 -99.94 -22.77
CA PHE A 209 -13.63 -99.24 -22.28
C PHE A 209 -12.51 -99.19 -23.33
N ARG A 210 -12.26 -100.30 -24.05
CA ARG A 210 -11.28 -100.32 -25.16
C ARG A 210 -11.69 -99.40 -26.31
N GLU A 211 -12.96 -99.41 -26.70
CA GLU A 211 -13.47 -98.54 -27.78
C GLU A 211 -13.33 -97.04 -27.45
N ARG A 212 -13.35 -96.67 -26.16
CA ARG A 212 -13.23 -95.27 -25.73
C ARG A 212 -11.81 -94.87 -25.31
N GLY A 213 -10.91 -95.84 -25.11
CA GLY A 213 -9.54 -95.64 -24.61
C GLY A 213 -8.46 -95.62 -25.69
N ASP A 214 -8.73 -96.16 -26.89
CA ASP A 214 -7.89 -96.06 -28.10
C ASP A 214 -8.14 -94.74 -28.85
#